data_AF-A0A7J6WIB9-F1
#
_entry.id   AF-A0A7J6WIB9-F1
#
_cell.length_a   1.000
_cell.length_b   1.000
_cell.length_c   1.000
_cell.angle_alpha   90.00
_cell.angle_beta   90.00
_cell.angle_gamma   90.00
#
_symmetry.space_group_name_H-M   'P 1'
#
loop_
_entity.id
_entity.type
_entity.pdbx_description
1 polymer ?
#
loop_
_entity_poly.entity_id
_entity_poly.type
_entity_poly.pdbx_seq_one_letter_code
_entity_poly.pdbx_strand_id
1 'polypeptide(L)' 'YILKTGEGALAVCISGFIAFDLPPPRGPIWILGDVFMGVYHTIFDYGNLQVGFAESI' A
#
# COMPACT_ATOMS: atom_id res chain seq x y z
N TYR A 1 0.35 6.60 -6.47
CA TYR A 1 1.45 5.75 -5.98
C TYR A 1 2.80 6.46 -5.94
N ILE A 2 2.97 7.63 -6.57
CA ILE A 2 4.14 8.50 -6.33
C ILE A 2 3.86 9.36 -5.09
N LEU A 3 4.83 9.43 -4.19
CA LEU A 3 4.76 10.26 -2.98
C LEU A 3 5.60 11.52 -3.20
N LYS A 4 5.04 12.68 -2.87
CA LYS A 4 5.76 13.95 -2.87
C LYS A 4 6.16 14.27 -1.44
N THR A 5 7.44 14.50 -1.20
CA THR A 5 7.98 14.90 0.10
C THR A 5 8.75 16.21 -0.03
N GLY A 6 8.76 17.03 1.02
CA GLY A 6 9.29 18.39 0.99
C GLY A 6 8.30 19.43 0.42
N GLU A 7 8.72 20.69 0.41
CA GLU A 7 7.87 21.83 0.04
C GLU A 7 8.51 22.72 -1.03
N GLY A 8 7.64 23.40 -1.80
CA GLY A 8 8.07 24.34 -2.84
C GLY A 8 9.05 23.73 -3.85
N ALA A 9 10.15 24.43 -4.10
CA ALA A 9 11.20 24.02 -5.03
C ALA A 9 12.08 22.87 -4.52
N LEU A 10 12.02 22.55 -3.22
CA LEU A 10 12.78 21.44 -2.61
C LEU A 10 11.98 20.14 -2.57
N ALA A 11 10.75 20.15 -3.09
CA ALA A 11 9.95 18.95 -3.10
C ALA A 11 10.51 17.90 -4.08
N VAL A 12 10.56 16.66 -3.62
CA VAL A 12 11.00 15.51 -4.41
C VAL A 12 9.90 14.47 -4.49
N CYS A 13 9.83 13.79 -5.64
CA CYS A 13 8.89 12.72 -5.88
C CYS A 13 9.61 11.37 -5.76
N ILE A 14 9.04 10.47 -4.98
CA ILE A 14 9.56 9.11 -4.78
C ILE A 14 8.49 8.08 -5.17
N SER A 15 8.94 6.92 -5.65
CA SER A 15 8.04 5.80 -5.90
C SER A 15 7.54 5.22 -4.57
N GLY A 16 6.25 4.92 -4.47
CA GLY A 16 5.67 4.17 -3.36
C GLY A 16 5.91 2.66 -3.43
N PHE A 17 6.55 2.17 -4.50
CA PHE A 17 6.96 0.77 -4.61
C PHE A 17 8.35 0.56 -3.99
N ILE A 18 8.46 -0.46 -3.17
CA ILE A 18 9.72 -0.86 -2.51
C ILE A 18 9.99 -2.33 -2.86
N ALA A 19 11.23 -2.63 -3.25
CA ALA A 19 11.65 -4.00 -3.50
C ALA A 19 11.75 -4.77 -2.19
N PHE A 20 11.06 -5.91 -2.11
CA PHE A 20 11.07 -6.79 -0.95
C PHE A 20 11.00 -8.25 -1.38
N ASP A 21 12.13 -8.94 -1.28
CA ASP A 21 12.22 -10.36 -1.61
C ASP A 21 12.06 -11.21 -0.35
N LEU A 22 10.90 -11.86 -0.22
CA LEU A 22 10.69 -12.89 0.79
C LEU A 22 10.97 -14.27 0.17
N PRO A 23 11.91 -15.07 0.71
CA PRO A 23 12.19 -16.38 0.15
C PRO A 23 11.09 -17.41 0.45
N PRO A 24 11.07 -18.55 -0.28
CA PRO A 24 10.19 -19.68 0.00
C PRO A 24 10.28 -20.16 1.47
N PRO A 25 9.20 -20.75 2.05
CA PRO A 25 7.95 -21.16 1.39
C PRO A 25 6.86 -20.08 1.40
N ARG A 26 7.10 -18.92 2.03
CA ARG A 26 6.06 -17.91 2.27
C ARG A 26 6.02 -16.80 1.22
N GLY A 27 7.11 -16.59 0.47
CA GLY A 27 7.11 -15.69 -0.68
C GLY A 27 6.84 -16.40 -2.01
N PRO A 28 6.62 -15.65 -3.10
CA PRO A 28 6.63 -14.19 -3.18
C PRO A 28 5.33 -13.56 -2.64
N ILE A 29 5.44 -12.39 -2.01
CA ILE A 29 4.28 -11.64 -1.48
C ILE A 29 4.34 -10.16 -1.87
N TRP A 30 3.19 -9.51 -1.84
CA TRP A 30 3.06 -8.06 -1.88
C TRP A 30 2.59 -7.54 -0.52
N ILE A 31 3.09 -6.37 -0.13
CA ILE A 31 2.59 -5.63 1.03
C ILE A 31 1.82 -4.43 0.51
N LEU A 32 0.49 -4.46 0.67
CA LEU A 32 -0.40 -3.37 0.29
C LEU A 32 -0.59 -2.43 1.47
N GLY A 33 0.32 -1.46 1.63
CA GLY A 33 0.27 -0.47 2.72
C GLY A 33 -0.56 0.77 2.38
N ASP A 34 -0.24 1.87 3.05
CA ASP A 34 -0.99 3.14 2.99
C ASP A 34 -1.17 3.70 1.57
N VAL A 35 -0.22 3.46 0.67
CA VAL A 35 -0.33 3.88 -0.74
C VAL A 35 -1.54 3.25 -1.43
N PHE A 36 -1.91 2.03 -1.04
CA PHE A 36 -3.08 1.31 -1.56
C PHE A 36 -4.31 1.51 -0.66
N MET A 37 -4.16 1.31 0.65
CA MET A 37 -5.26 1.42 1.61
C MET A 37 -5.76 2.86 1.79
N GLY A 38 -4.97 3.87 1.41
CA GLY A 38 -5.39 5.27 1.44
C GLY A 38 -6.36 5.64 0.31
N VAL A 39 -6.30 4.93 -0.83
CA VAL A 39 -7.25 5.13 -1.95
C VAL A 39 -8.39 4.12 -1.93
N TYR A 40 -8.22 3.00 -1.23
CA TYR A 40 -9.26 2.00 -1.03
C TYR A 40 -9.61 1.85 0.45
N HIS A 41 -10.83 2.23 0.81
CA HIS A 41 -11.38 1.87 2.12
C HIS A 41 -11.30 0.36 2.30
N THR A 42 -10.64 -0.08 3.36
CA THR A 42 -10.28 -1.47 3.58
C THR A 42 -10.97 -2.00 4.83
N ILE A 43 -11.74 -3.08 4.68
CA ILE A 43 -12.42 -3.76 5.79
C ILE A 43 -11.75 -5.12 6.03
N PHE A 44 -11.38 -5.36 7.29
CA PHE A 44 -10.91 -6.66 7.75
C PHE A 44 -12.06 -7.39 8.46
N ASP A 45 -12.75 -8.25 7.73
CA ASP A 45 -13.89 -9.00 8.24
C ASP A 45 -13.41 -10.32 8.85
N TYR A 46 -13.19 -10.30 10.17
CA TYR A 46 -12.77 -11.48 10.93
C TYR A 46 -13.86 -12.56 10.98
N GLY A 47 -15.14 -12.18 10.94
CA GLY A 47 -16.26 -13.14 11.03
C GLY A 47 -16.32 -14.07 9.82
N ASN A 48 -16.00 -13.55 8.63
CA ASN A 48 -15.96 -14.31 7.39
C ASN A 48 -14.54 -14.60 6.88
N LEU A 49 -13.50 -14.25 7.65
CA LEU A 49 -12.09 -14.42 7.30
C LEU A 49 -11.72 -13.84 5.92
N GLN A 50 -12.19 -12.62 5.63
CA GLN A 50 -12.02 -11.97 4.35
C GLN A 50 -11.57 -10.50 4.48
N VAL A 51 -11.03 -9.97 3.39
CA VAL A 51 -10.67 -8.55 3.27
C VAL A 51 -11.45 -7.95 2.10
N GLY A 52 -12.12 -6.83 2.34
CA GLY A 52 -12.89 -6.10 1.33
C GLY A 52 -12.27 -4.74 1.04
N PHE A 53 -12.37 -4.31 -0.22
CA PHE A 53 -11.88 -3.00 -0.69
C PHE A 53 -13.01 -2.26 -1.42
N ALA A 54 -13.13 -0.96 -1.18
CA ALA A 54 -14.03 -0.05 -1.89
C ALA A 54 -13.31 1.28 -2.16
N GLU A 55 -13.74 2.05 -3.16
CA GLU A 55 -13.20 3.38 -3.42
C GLU A 55 -13.34 4.28 -2.18
N SER A 56 -12.24 4.93 -1.77
CA SER A 56 -12.28 5.90 -0.68
C SER A 56 -12.87 7.23 -1.15
N ILE A 57 -13.58 7.92 -0.26
CA ILE A 57 -14.14 9.27 -0.46
C ILE A 57 -13.10 10.32 -0.05
#